data_AF-A0A349M619-F1
#
_entry.id   AF-A0A349M619-F1
#
_cell.length_a   1.000
_cell.length_b   1.000
_cell.length_c   1.000
_cell.angle_alpha   90.00
_cell.angle_beta   90.00
_cell.angle_gamma   90.00
#
_symmetry.space_group_name_H-M   'P 1'
#
loop_
_entity.id
_entity.type
_entity.pdbx_description
1 polymer ?
#
loop_
_entity_poly.entity_id
_entity_poly.type
_entity_poly.pdbx_seq_one_letter_code
_entity_poly.pdbx_strand_id
1 'polypeptide(L)'
;MGQLLGQFGYLFNLIFTYPIFNLLMVLERLIGDFGLAIIVLTLIVKLILLPLTLKQLKSMKATQALQPQIAEIKKKHPKDQKAQMEATQALYKEYGMNPLAGSCLPLLIQMPVLFGLFYALSAVLRNAHT
;
A
#
# COMPACT_ATOMS: atom_id res chain seq x y z
N MET A 1 -0.87 -18.20 -17.97
CA MET A 1 -0.73 -17.38 -16.74
C MET A 1 0.25 -17.96 -15.69
N GLY A 2 0.88 -19.13 -15.90
CA GLY A 2 1.81 -19.72 -14.91
C GLY A 2 3.28 -19.27 -15.00
N GLN A 3 3.78 -18.93 -16.21
CA GLN A 3 5.19 -18.55 -16.40
C GLN A 3 5.54 -17.14 -15.88
N LEU A 4 4.61 -16.18 -15.98
CA LEU A 4 4.81 -14.82 -15.44
C LEU A 4 4.83 -14.83 -13.90
N LEU A 5 3.88 -15.54 -13.27
CA LEU A 5 3.85 -15.70 -11.82
C LEU A 5 5.10 -16.40 -11.27
N GLY A 6 5.64 -17.39 -12.01
CA GLY A 6 6.89 -18.06 -11.66
C GLY A 6 8.13 -17.15 -11.77
N GLN A 7 8.22 -16.33 -12.81
CA GLN A 7 9.33 -15.37 -12.98
C GLN A 7 9.29 -14.25 -11.94
N PHE A 8 8.10 -13.69 -11.65
CA PHE A 8 7.92 -12.74 -10.56
C PHE A 8 8.26 -13.37 -9.21
N GLY A 9 7.84 -14.62 -8.97
CA GLY A 9 8.20 -15.37 -7.77
C GLY A 9 9.70 -15.60 -7.63
N TYR A 10 10.40 -15.89 -8.73
CA TYR A 10 11.86 -16.08 -8.72
C TYR A 10 12.61 -14.79 -8.40
N LEU A 11 12.26 -13.69 -9.07
CA LEU A 11 12.84 -12.36 -8.80
C LEU A 11 12.56 -11.90 -7.36
N PHE A 12 11.35 -12.11 -6.87
CA PHE A 12 10.98 -11.77 -5.50
C PHE A 12 11.80 -12.56 -4.48
N ASN A 13 11.98 -13.87 -4.71
CA ASN A 13 12.81 -14.70 -3.83
C ASN A 13 14.28 -14.26 -3.84
N LEU A 14 14.79 -13.86 -5.01
CA LEU A 14 16.18 -13.45 -5.17
C LEU A 14 16.49 -12.11 -4.51
N ILE A 15 15.57 -11.14 -4.64
CA ILE A 15 15.76 -9.77 -4.15
C ILE A 15 15.37 -9.63 -2.68
N PHE A 16 14.34 -10.33 -2.22
CA PHE A 16 13.79 -10.17 -0.87
C PHE A 16 14.01 -11.39 0.02
N THR A 17 13.58 -12.58 -0.41
CA THR A 17 13.55 -13.76 0.48
C THR A 17 14.95 -14.22 0.90
N TYR A 18 15.88 -14.45 -0.05
CA TYR A 18 17.22 -14.94 0.27
C TYR A 18 18.05 -13.99 1.16
N PRO A 19 18.13 -12.67 0.89
CA PRO A 19 18.89 -11.78 1.77
C PRO A 19 18.28 -11.66 3.17
N ILE A 20 16.95 -11.62 3.29
CA ILE A 20 16.27 -11.58 4.60
C ILE A 20 16.52 -12.87 5.37
N PHE A 21 16.43 -14.02 4.71
CA PHE A 21 16.67 -15.32 5.34
C PHE A 21 18.13 -15.48 5.80
N ASN A 22 19.10 -15.10 4.95
CA ASN A 22 20.51 -15.13 5.33
C ASN A 22 20.80 -14.20 6.51
N LEU A 23 20.21 -12.99 6.52
CA LEU A 23 20.35 -12.06 7.63
C LEU A 23 19.75 -12.62 8.92
N LEU A 24 18.59 -13.27 8.85
CA LEU A 24 17.97 -13.94 9.99
C LEU A 24 18.84 -15.06 10.55
N MET A 25 19.42 -15.91 9.69
CA MET A 25 20.31 -17.00 10.10
C MET A 25 21.59 -16.48 10.78
N VAL A 26 22.13 -15.35 10.32
CA VAL A 26 23.29 -14.71 10.97
C VAL A 26 22.90 -14.15 12.34
N LEU A 27 21.75 -13.47 12.44
CA LEU A 27 21.26 -12.93 13.70
C LEU A 27 20.94 -14.03 14.72
N GLU A 28 20.34 -15.13 14.28
CA GLU A 28 20.07 -16.31 15.10
C GLU A 28 21.36 -16.90 15.66
N ARG A 29 22.40 -17.08 14.82
CA ARG A 29 23.70 -17.58 15.28
C ARG A 29 24.42 -16.66 16.27
N LEU A 30 24.19 -15.35 16.19
CA LEU A 30 24.79 -14.37 17.11
C LEU A 30 24.04 -14.26 18.43
N ILE A 31 22.72 -14.39 18.42
CA ILE A 31 21.85 -14.18 19.59
C ILE A 31 21.53 -15.49 20.32
N GLY A 32 21.49 -16.62 19.60
CA GLY A 32 21.13 -17.93 20.11
C GLY A 32 19.63 -18.14 20.35
N ASP A 33 18.79 -17.14 20.03
CA ASP A 33 17.33 -17.21 20.16
C ASP A 33 16.65 -16.71 18.88
N PHE A 34 15.79 -17.55 18.32
CA PHE A 34 15.09 -17.28 17.06
C PHE A 34 14.06 -16.15 17.19
N GLY A 35 13.38 -16.03 18.33
CA GLY A 35 12.37 -15.00 18.58
C GLY A 35 13.01 -13.62 18.67
N LEU A 36 14.11 -13.49 19.40
CA LEU A 36 14.89 -12.26 19.48
C LEU A 36 15.51 -11.89 18.13
N ALA A 37 15.98 -12.86 17.35
CA ALA A 37 16.50 -12.61 16.00
C ALA A 37 15.44 -11.98 15.07
N ILE A 38 14.18 -12.44 15.13
CA ILE A 38 13.07 -11.85 14.36
C ILE A 38 12.78 -10.41 14.81
N ILE A 39 12.78 -10.15 16.11
CA ILE A 39 12.55 -8.80 16.65
C ILE A 39 13.65 -7.83 16.18
N VAL A 40 14.91 -8.26 16.26
CA VAL A 40 16.05 -7.45 15.79
C VAL A 40 15.98 -7.22 14.28
N LEU A 41 15.68 -8.26 13.50
CA LEU A 41 15.49 -8.16 12.05
C LEU A 41 14.40 -7.14 11.70
N THR A 42 13.24 -7.21 12.36
CA THR A 42 12.14 -6.27 12.12
C THR A 42 12.50 -4.82 12.49
N LEU A 43 13.30 -4.61 13.55
CA LEU A 43 13.83 -3.28 13.88
C LEU A 43 14.78 -2.76 12.79
N ILE A 44 15.72 -3.59 12.31
CA ILE A 44 16.66 -3.22 11.23
C ILE A 44 15.88 -2.84 9.96
N VAL A 45 14.94 -3.68 9.55
CA VAL A 45 14.11 -3.44 8.36
C VAL A 45 13.29 -2.16 8.53
N LYS A 46 12.68 -1.93 9.70
CA LYS A 46 11.97 -0.69 9.99
C LYS A 46 12.88 0.53 9.94
N LEU A 47 14.11 0.46 10.45
CA LEU A 47 15.07 1.56 10.41
C LEU A 47 15.48 1.91 8.98
N ILE A 48 15.72 0.89 8.14
CA ILE A 48 16.05 1.09 6.71
C ILE A 48 14.86 1.69 5.95
N LEU A 49 13.64 1.23 6.24
CA LEU A 49 12.41 1.73 5.61
C LEU A 49 11.94 3.08 6.20
N LEU A 50 12.41 3.48 7.38
CA LEU A 50 12.01 4.70 8.07
C LEU A 50 12.10 5.97 7.20
N PRO A 51 13.22 6.27 6.49
CA PRO A 51 13.28 7.44 5.61
C PRO A 51 12.25 7.38 4.47
N LEU A 52 11.94 6.18 3.97
CA LEU A 52 10.91 5.98 2.95
C LEU A 52 9.52 6.21 3.56
N THR A 53 9.25 5.66 4.74
CA THR A 53 7.99 5.86 5.47
C THR A 53 7.77 7.34 5.81
N LEU A 54 8.81 8.08 6.23
CA LEU A 54 8.70 9.52 6.48
C LEU A 54 8.36 10.30 5.21
N LYS A 55 8.93 9.94 4.06
CA LYS A 55 8.57 10.55 2.76
C LYS A 55 7.11 10.24 2.39
N GLN A 56 6.66 8.99 2.59
CA GLN A 56 5.27 8.59 2.38
C GLN A 56 4.32 9.40 3.29
N LEU A 57 4.64 9.51 4.59
CA LEU A 57 3.85 10.26 5.56
C LEU A 57 3.79 11.76 5.23
N LYS A 58 4.90 12.36 4.78
CA LYS A 58 4.92 13.76 4.32
C LYS A 58 3.98 13.97 3.13
N SER A 59 4.03 13.07 2.15
CA SER A 59 3.11 13.12 1.00
C SER A 59 1.65 12.98 1.43
N MET A 60 1.34 12.06 2.36
CA MET A 60 -0.01 11.87 2.89
C MET A 60 -0.55 13.12 3.59
N LYS A 61 0.25 13.76 4.46
CA LYS A 61 -0.14 15.01 5.13
C LYS A 61 -0.37 16.14 4.15
N ALA A 62 0.48 16.24 3.13
CA ALA A 62 0.38 17.26 2.10
C ALA A 62 -0.93 17.12 1.30
N THR A 63 -1.32 15.90 0.92
CA THR A 63 -2.63 15.62 0.31
C THR A 63 -3.79 15.91 1.26
N GLN A 64 -3.64 15.63 2.57
CA GLN A 64 -4.67 15.93 3.56
C GLN A 64 -4.91 17.45 3.71
N ALA A 65 -3.88 18.27 3.60
CA ALA A 65 -4.00 19.73 3.62
C ALA A 65 -4.76 20.30 2.41
N LEU A 66 -4.80 19.58 1.29
CA LEU A 66 -5.56 19.97 0.08
C LEU A 66 -7.03 19.58 0.13
N GLN A 67 -7.45 18.69 1.04
CA GLN A 67 -8.85 18.28 1.21
C GLN A 67 -9.86 19.45 1.31
N PRO A 68 -9.62 20.54 2.06
CA PRO A 68 -10.56 21.67 2.10
C PRO A 68 -10.72 22.36 0.73
N GLN A 69 -9.63 22.54 -0.02
CA GLN A 69 -9.67 23.16 -1.36
C GLN A 69 -10.38 22.25 -2.36
N ILE A 70 -10.15 20.93 -2.27
CA ILE A 70 -10.88 19.93 -3.06
C ILE A 70 -12.38 19.96 -2.73
N ALA A 71 -12.74 20.16 -1.46
CA ALA A 71 -14.14 20.30 -1.05
C ALA A 71 -14.78 21.58 -1.62
N GLU A 72 -14.03 22.67 -1.74
CA GLU A 72 -14.50 23.90 -2.40
C GLU A 72 -14.72 23.70 -3.90
N ILE A 73 -13.81 23.00 -4.59
CA ILE A 73 -13.97 22.63 -6.01
C ILE A 73 -15.25 21.80 -6.21
N LYS A 74 -15.52 20.83 -5.32
CA LYS A 74 -16.75 20.03 -5.34
C LYS A 74 -18.01 20.88 -5.15
N LYS A 75 -17.96 21.91 -4.30
CA LYS A 75 -19.07 22.87 -4.11
C LYS A 75 -19.27 23.77 -5.32
N LYS A 76 -18.20 24.18 -6.02
CA LYS A 76 -18.26 25.01 -7.23
C LYS A 76 -18.80 24.25 -8.44
N HIS A 77 -18.54 22.94 -8.54
CA HIS A 77 -18.92 22.12 -9.70
C HIS A 77 -19.78 20.90 -9.32
N PRO A 78 -20.93 21.03 -8.64
CA PRO A 78 -21.63 19.89 -8.03
C PRO A 78 -22.17 18.86 -9.03
N LYS A 79 -22.46 19.26 -10.27
CA LYS A 79 -23.01 18.39 -11.33
C LYS A 79 -22.02 18.04 -12.44
N ASP A 80 -20.83 18.63 -12.44
CA ASP A 80 -19.85 18.45 -13.50
C ASP A 80 -18.62 17.70 -12.98
N GLN A 81 -18.69 16.36 -13.04
CA GLN A 81 -17.59 15.50 -12.61
C GLN A 81 -16.31 15.74 -13.42
N LYS A 82 -16.43 16.10 -14.70
CA LYS A 82 -15.26 16.34 -15.55
C LYS A 82 -14.54 17.61 -15.10
N ALA A 83 -15.28 18.69 -14.88
CA ALA A 83 -14.72 19.92 -14.33
C ALA A 83 -14.11 19.72 -12.94
N GLN A 84 -14.74 18.91 -12.07
CA GLN A 84 -14.16 18.55 -10.77
C GLN A 84 -12.82 17.82 -10.90
N MET A 85 -12.72 16.84 -11.80
CA MET A 85 -11.49 16.07 -12.01
C MET A 85 -10.36 16.95 -12.57
N GLU A 86 -10.67 17.79 -13.56
CA GLU A 86 -9.71 18.72 -14.16
C GLU A 86 -9.19 19.76 -13.15
N ALA A 87 -10.10 20.40 -12.40
CA ALA A 87 -9.73 21.38 -11.38
C ALA A 87 -8.93 20.75 -10.23
N THR A 88 -9.29 19.53 -9.82
CA THR A 88 -8.55 18.79 -8.78
C THR A 88 -7.15 18.40 -9.27
N GLN A 89 -7.00 18.01 -10.53
CA GLN A 89 -5.67 17.75 -11.11
C GLN A 89 -4.83 19.02 -11.25
N ALA A 90 -5.43 20.14 -11.67
CA ALA A 90 -4.75 21.42 -11.75
C ALA A 90 -4.22 21.86 -10.37
N LEU A 91 -5.05 21.71 -9.34
CA LEU A 91 -4.66 21.96 -7.94
C LEU A 91 -3.48 21.09 -7.51
N TYR A 92 -3.50 19.78 -7.80
CA TYR A 92 -2.35 18.92 -7.46
C TYR A 92 -1.06 19.34 -8.17
N LYS A 93 -1.15 19.81 -9.42
CA LYS A 93 0.00 20.31 -10.19
C LYS A 93 0.55 21.62 -9.65
N GLU A 94 -0.30 22.58 -9.27
CA GLU A 94 0.11 23.84 -8.64
C GLU A 94 0.93 23.61 -7.37
N TYR A 95 0.51 22.64 -6.56
CA TYR A 95 1.20 22.32 -5.30
C TYR A 95 2.34 21.29 -5.47
N GLY A 96 2.66 20.89 -6.70
CA GLY A 96 3.75 19.95 -7.00
C GLY A 96 3.55 18.55 -6.40
N MET A 97 2.31 18.14 -6.14
CA MET A 97 2.00 16.86 -5.51
C MET A 97 1.53 15.82 -6.55
N ASN A 98 2.03 14.60 -6.44
CA ASN A 98 1.58 13.50 -7.30
C ASN A 98 0.45 12.71 -6.60
N PRO A 99 -0.80 12.70 -7.13
CA PRO A 99 -1.96 12.07 -6.48
C PRO A 99 -1.81 10.56 -6.26
N LEU A 100 -0.96 9.90 -7.04
CA LEU A 100 -0.65 8.47 -6.92
C LEU A 100 0.34 8.14 -5.79
N ALA A 101 1.13 9.11 -5.34
CA ALA A 101 2.15 8.90 -4.31
C ALA A 101 1.59 8.86 -2.88
N GLY A 102 0.37 9.39 -2.66
CA GLY A 102 -0.17 9.63 -1.32
C GLY A 102 -1.33 8.73 -0.87
N SER A 103 -2.28 8.37 -1.75
CA SER A 103 -3.63 8.02 -1.25
C SER A 103 -4.25 6.72 -1.74
N CYS A 104 -3.85 6.15 -2.89
CA CYS A 104 -4.57 5.01 -3.45
C CYS A 104 -3.92 3.63 -3.19
N LEU A 105 -2.67 3.60 -2.77
CA LEU A 105 -1.92 2.35 -2.59
C LEU A 105 -2.48 1.43 -1.47
N PRO A 106 -2.89 1.93 -0.29
CA PRO A 106 -3.45 1.08 0.77
C PRO A 106 -4.82 0.49 0.40
N LEU A 107 -5.63 1.26 -0.33
CA LEU A 107 -6.96 0.84 -0.74
C LEU A 107 -6.89 -0.32 -1.75
N LEU A 108 -5.97 -0.22 -2.72
CA LEU A 108 -5.73 -1.27 -3.73
C LEU A 108 -5.31 -2.60 -3.11
N ILE A 109 -4.49 -2.57 -2.06
CA ILE A 109 -4.05 -3.78 -1.33
C ILE A 109 -5.21 -4.44 -0.58
N GLN A 110 -6.22 -3.69 -0.14
CA GLN A 110 -7.37 -4.20 0.60
C GLN A 110 -8.48 -4.76 -0.31
N MET A 111 -8.60 -4.29 -1.55
CA MET A 111 -9.64 -4.73 -2.50
C MET A 111 -9.76 -6.26 -2.64
N PRO A 112 -8.67 -7.05 -2.74
CA PRO A 112 -8.76 -8.51 -2.82
C PRO A 112 -9.49 -9.16 -1.63
N VAL A 113 -9.27 -8.65 -0.42
CA VAL A 113 -9.92 -9.16 0.79
C VAL A 113 -11.43 -8.87 0.76
N LEU A 114 -11.81 -7.68 0.29
CA LEU A 114 -13.22 -7.30 0.14
C LEU A 114 -13.93 -8.21 -0.88
N PHE A 115 -13.31 -8.46 -2.03
CA PHE A 115 -13.85 -9.36 -3.06
C PHE A 115 -13.96 -10.80 -2.56
N GLY A 116 -12.94 -11.29 -1.83
CA GLY A 116 -12.96 -12.62 -1.23
C GLY A 116 -14.11 -12.78 -0.23
N LEU A 117 -14.33 -11.78 0.62
CA LEU A 117 -15.44 -11.76 1.57
C LEU A 117 -16.81 -11.73 0.87
N PHE A 118 -16.97 -10.89 -0.17
CA PHE A 118 -18.21 -10.81 -0.95
C PHE A 118 -18.54 -12.13 -1.66
N TYR A 119 -17.56 -12.79 -2.26
CA TYR A 119 -17.74 -14.10 -2.89
C TYR A 119 -18.11 -15.18 -1.88
N ALA A 120 -17.44 -15.21 -0.71
CA ALA A 120 -17.72 -16.17 0.35
C ALA A 120 -19.14 -16.00 0.90
N LEU A 121 -19.55 -14.77 1.23
CA LEU A 121 -20.92 -14.46 1.67
C LEU A 121 -21.96 -14.82 0.60
N SER A 122 -21.70 -14.49 -0.66
CA SER A 122 -22.60 -14.82 -1.77
C SER A 122 -22.73 -16.33 -2.00
N ALA A 123 -21.69 -17.12 -1.70
CA ALA A 123 -21.75 -18.58 -1.77
C ALA A 123 -22.59 -19.18 -0.63
N VAL A 124 -22.39 -18.69 0.60
CA VAL A 124 -23.16 -19.12 1.78
C VAL A 124 -24.66 -18.79 1.63
N LEU A 125 -25.00 -17.58 1.19
CA LEU A 125 -26.39 -17.17 1.00
C LEU A 125 -27.11 -17.96 -0.11
N ARG A 126 -26.39 -18.38 -1.16
CA ARG A 126 -26.94 -19.24 -2.22
C ARG A 126 -27.22 -20.67 -1.73
N ASN A 127 -26.38 -21.18 -0.82
CA ASN A 127 -26.56 -22.52 -0.24
C ASN A 127 -27.57 -22.56 0.91
N ALA A 128 -27.96 -21.42 1.47
CA ALA A 128 -28.96 -21.34 2.54
C ALA A 128 -30.41 -21.40 2.04
N HIS A 129 -30.63 -21.47 0.72
CA HIS A 129 -31.95 -21.42 0.08
C HIS A 129 -32.32 -22.73 -0.67
N THR A 130 -31.53 -23.79 -0.49
CA THR A 130 -31.77 -25.19 -0.93
C THR A 130 -31.86 -26.09 0.29
#